data_AF-A0A351MSC2-F1
#
_entry.id   AF-A0A351MSC2-F1
#
_cell.length_a   1.000
_cell.length_b   1.000
_cell.length_c   1.000
_cell.angle_alpha   90.00
_cell.angle_beta   90.00
_cell.angle_gamma   90.00
#
_symmetry.space_group_name_H-M   'P 1'
#
loop_
_entity.id
_entity.type
_entity.pdbx_description
1 polymer ?
#
loop_
_entity_poly.entity_id
_entity_poly.type
_entity_poly.pdbx_seq_one_letter_code
_entity_poly.pdbx_strand_id
1 'polypeptide(L)'
;MVTDNKPSLVALNVDGVEYQVSAGANLVDALASIGKEVPHYCYHPKLTVAGNCRMCLVELGSPLRDRATNELVMENGKPKIGWQPKPAIACATNVSPGLHVRLDSPTVKACREGVTEMLLLNHPLDCPICDQAGECKLQEFSAEYGRGYSRYVDEKNAKPKHTKLGPRVTLDDERCILCSRCVRFCNEVAKDPVLGFVNRGSYNTLTCFPGRELTNNYSLNTVDICPVGALTSTDFRFKM
;
A
#
# COMPACT_ATOMS: atom_id res chain seq x y z
N MET A 1 -26.13 -26.11 3.84
CA MET A 1 -26.91 -24.92 3.43
C MET A 1 -26.00 -23.72 3.56
N VAL A 2 -25.33 -23.35 2.48
CA VAL A 2 -24.57 -22.09 2.44
C VAL A 2 -25.64 -21.02 2.29
N THR A 3 -25.89 -20.26 3.36
CA THR A 3 -26.79 -19.12 3.28
C THR A 3 -26.18 -18.13 2.30
N ASP A 4 -26.84 -17.92 1.16
CA ASP A 4 -26.57 -16.84 0.21
C ASP A 4 -26.77 -15.51 0.95
N ASN A 5 -25.76 -15.08 1.70
CA ASN A 5 -25.73 -13.79 2.35
C ASN A 5 -25.35 -12.78 1.27
N LYS A 6 -26.33 -12.38 0.44
CA LYS A 6 -26.14 -11.28 -0.51
C LYS A 6 -25.60 -10.08 0.29
N PRO A 7 -24.41 -9.56 -0.05
CA PRO A 7 -23.84 -8.45 0.71
C PRO A 7 -24.82 -7.27 0.63
N SER A 8 -25.17 -6.71 1.79
CA SER A 8 -25.99 -5.50 1.83
C SER A 8 -25.24 -4.39 1.10
N LEU A 9 -25.86 -3.82 0.08
CA LEU A 9 -25.27 -2.70 -0.65
C LEU A 9 -25.52 -1.39 0.12
N VAL A 10 -24.52 -0.53 0.14
CA VAL A 10 -24.59 0.80 0.73
C VAL A 10 -24.09 1.85 -0.26
N ALA A 11 -24.67 3.04 -0.18
CA ALA A 11 -24.23 4.18 -0.97
C ALA A 11 -22.88 4.69 -0.45
N LEU A 12 -21.89 4.71 -1.34
CA LEU A 12 -20.57 5.32 -1.16
C LEU A 12 -20.47 6.49 -2.12
N ASN A 13 -20.19 7.69 -1.61
CA ASN A 13 -19.91 8.84 -2.46
C ASN A 13 -18.40 8.95 -2.72
N VAL A 14 -17.99 9.00 -3.99
CA VAL A 14 -16.60 9.13 -4.42
C VAL A 14 -16.49 10.34 -5.35
N ASP A 15 -15.76 11.36 -4.90
CA ASP A 15 -15.56 12.63 -5.63
C ASP A 15 -16.87 13.27 -6.12
N GLY A 16 -17.95 13.13 -5.33
CA GLY A 16 -19.27 13.69 -5.64
C GLY A 16 -20.20 12.75 -6.40
N VAL A 17 -19.73 11.59 -6.87
CA VAL A 17 -20.54 10.58 -7.57
C VAL A 17 -20.91 9.44 -6.61
N GLU A 18 -22.18 9.03 -6.61
CA GLU A 18 -22.65 7.93 -5.77
C GLU A 18 -22.51 6.57 -6.46
N TYR A 19 -22.02 5.59 -5.72
CA TYR A 19 -21.88 4.21 -6.15
C TYR A 19 -22.51 3.26 -5.11
N GLN A 20 -22.95 2.10 -5.58
CA GLN A 20 -23.42 1.02 -4.72
C GLN A 20 -22.31 -0.01 -4.55
N VAL A 21 -21.88 -0.20 -3.30
CA VAL A 21 -20.80 -1.12 -2.95
C VAL A 21 -21.20 -1.98 -1.76
N SER A 22 -20.49 -3.09 -1.54
CA SER A 22 -20.76 -3.98 -0.41
C SER A 22 -20.45 -3.30 0.92
N ALA A 23 -21.41 -3.30 1.84
CA ALA A 23 -21.22 -2.81 3.20
C ALA A 23 -20.11 -3.58 3.91
N GLY A 24 -19.28 -2.86 4.67
CA GLY A 24 -18.17 -3.46 5.41
C GLY A 24 -16.99 -3.91 4.55
N ALA A 25 -17.07 -3.82 3.21
CA ALA A 25 -15.93 -4.12 2.34
C ALA A 25 -14.74 -3.18 2.63
N ASN A 26 -13.53 -3.65 2.36
CA ASN A 26 -12.34 -2.80 2.41
C ASN A 26 -12.49 -1.66 1.39
N LEU A 27 -12.14 -0.43 1.76
CA LEU A 27 -12.33 0.72 0.87
C LEU A 27 -11.49 0.61 -0.40
N VAL A 28 -10.27 0.03 -0.36
CA VAL A 28 -9.45 -0.18 -1.57
C VAL A 28 -10.16 -1.13 -2.53
N ASP A 29 -10.67 -2.25 -2.03
CA ASP A 29 -11.38 -3.23 -2.86
C ASP A 29 -12.71 -2.68 -3.37
N ALA A 30 -13.44 -1.94 -2.54
CA ALA A 30 -14.71 -1.32 -2.91
C ALA A 30 -14.53 -0.30 -4.04
N LEU A 31 -13.50 0.53 -3.95
CA LEU A 31 -13.16 1.48 -5.01
C LEU A 31 -12.70 0.76 -6.29
N ALA A 32 -11.89 -0.29 -6.17
CA ALA A 32 -11.49 -1.09 -7.32
C ALA A 32 -12.70 -1.74 -8.03
N SER A 33 -13.71 -2.18 -7.29
CA SER A 33 -14.94 -2.78 -7.85
C SER A 33 -15.76 -1.83 -8.74
N ILE A 34 -15.55 -0.53 -8.59
CA ILE A 34 -16.21 0.53 -9.39
C ILE A 34 -15.22 1.22 -10.37
N GLY A 35 -14.05 0.61 -10.61
CA GLY A 35 -13.04 1.12 -11.53
C GLY A 35 -12.26 2.34 -11.02
N LYS A 36 -12.24 2.57 -9.69
CA LYS A 36 -11.45 3.63 -9.05
C LYS A 36 -10.27 3.00 -8.33
N GLU A 37 -9.07 3.15 -8.89
CA GLU A 37 -7.85 2.63 -8.26
C GLU A 37 -7.30 3.59 -7.20
N VAL A 38 -6.85 3.05 -6.07
CA VAL A 38 -6.14 3.81 -5.03
C VAL A 38 -4.72 3.26 -4.94
N PRO A 39 -3.67 4.08 -5.14
CA PRO A 39 -2.31 3.59 -5.15
C PRO A 39 -1.90 3.04 -3.77
N HIS A 40 -1.29 1.85 -3.74
CA HIS A 40 -0.91 1.19 -2.50
C HIS A 40 0.29 0.23 -2.66
N TYR A 41 1.21 0.24 -1.70
CA TYR A 41 2.37 -0.67 -1.70
C TYR A 41 2.31 -1.80 -0.69
N CYS A 42 1.66 -1.63 0.47
CA CYS A 42 1.65 -2.69 1.48
C CYS A 42 0.39 -3.53 1.42
N TYR A 43 -0.72 -2.95 0.97
CA TYR A 43 -1.98 -3.66 0.87
C TYR A 43 -1.89 -4.75 -0.19
N HIS A 44 -2.50 -5.90 0.10
CA HIS A 44 -2.68 -7.01 -0.81
C HIS A 44 -3.97 -7.74 -0.37
N PRO A 45 -4.95 -8.00 -1.26
CA PRO A 45 -6.27 -8.52 -0.86
C PRO A 45 -6.25 -9.87 -0.13
N LYS A 46 -5.17 -10.64 -0.28
CA LYS A 46 -4.97 -11.95 0.35
C LYS A 46 -4.07 -11.94 1.60
N LEU A 47 -3.63 -10.77 2.06
CA LEU A 47 -2.83 -10.61 3.26
C LEU A 47 -3.52 -9.70 4.27
N THR A 48 -3.14 -9.80 5.55
CA THR A 48 -3.64 -8.88 6.58
C THR A 48 -3.26 -7.43 6.29
N VAL A 49 -4.09 -6.48 6.73
CA VAL A 49 -3.84 -5.05 6.52
C VAL A 49 -2.68 -4.56 7.40
N ALA A 50 -1.69 -3.90 6.79
CA ALA A 50 -0.50 -3.38 7.50
C ALA A 50 -0.51 -1.86 7.73
N GLY A 51 -0.87 -1.06 6.72
CA GLY A 51 -0.94 0.40 6.83
C GLY A 51 0.40 1.13 7.02
N ASN A 52 1.55 0.50 6.72
CA ASN A 52 2.87 1.11 6.89
C ASN A 52 3.29 2.06 5.75
N CYS A 53 2.89 1.82 4.49
CA CYS A 53 3.38 2.61 3.35
C CYS A 53 2.69 3.97 3.15
N ARG A 54 1.46 4.16 3.66
CA ARG A 54 0.66 5.39 3.55
C ARG A 54 0.36 5.91 2.13
N MET A 55 0.63 5.15 1.07
CA MET A 55 0.32 5.59 -0.31
C MET A 55 -1.20 5.72 -0.57
N CYS A 56 -2.00 4.92 0.15
CA CYS A 56 -3.46 4.87 -0.02
C CYS A 56 -4.21 5.95 0.79
N LEU A 57 -3.58 7.10 1.08
CA LEU A 57 -4.24 8.19 1.81
C LEU A 57 -5.36 8.79 0.95
N VAL A 58 -6.51 8.99 1.59
CA VAL A 58 -7.72 9.58 1.00
C VAL A 58 -8.39 10.50 2.01
N GLU A 59 -9.16 11.48 1.55
CA GLU A 59 -10.01 12.29 2.41
C GLU A 59 -11.32 11.57 2.67
N LEU A 60 -11.67 11.40 3.95
CA LEU A 60 -12.93 10.78 4.35
C LEU A 60 -13.86 11.84 4.93
N GLY A 61 -15.15 11.67 4.69
CA GLY A 61 -16.20 12.50 5.24
C GLY A 61 -17.46 11.69 5.50
N SER A 62 -18.34 12.28 6.30
CA SER A 62 -19.69 11.76 6.52
C SER A 62 -20.67 12.92 6.69
N PRO A 63 -21.97 12.72 6.44
CA PRO A 63 -22.98 13.72 6.75
C PRO A 63 -22.87 14.20 8.20
N LEU A 64 -22.77 15.52 8.37
CA LEU A 64 -22.63 16.17 9.66
C LEU A 64 -23.97 16.09 10.40
N ARG A 65 -23.90 15.65 11.65
CA ARG A 65 -25.05 15.64 12.57
C ARG A 65 -24.84 16.69 13.66
N ASP A 66 -25.90 17.41 13.98
CA ASP A 66 -25.92 18.34 15.10
C ASP A 66 -25.74 17.56 16.41
N ARG A 67 -24.89 18.06 17.31
CA ARG A 67 -24.57 17.36 18.56
C ARG A 67 -25.71 17.39 19.58
N ALA A 68 -26.58 18.39 19.52
CA ALA A 68 -27.70 18.56 20.43
C ALA A 68 -28.94 17.82 19.93
N THR A 69 -29.24 17.89 18.63
CA THR A 69 -30.49 17.32 18.08
C THR A 69 -30.30 15.98 17.37
N ASN A 70 -29.07 15.59 17.04
CA ASN A 70 -28.73 14.41 16.22
C ASN A 70 -29.34 14.42 14.81
N GLU A 71 -29.86 15.58 14.37
CA GLU A 71 -30.38 15.81 13.04
C GLU A 71 -29.26 16.14 12.05
N LEU A 72 -29.50 15.91 10.76
CA LEU A 72 -28.53 16.23 9.72
C LEU A 72 -28.45 17.75 9.53
N VAL A 73 -27.24 18.29 9.58
CA VAL A 73 -26.99 19.70 9.25
C VAL A 73 -27.10 19.82 7.73
N MET A 74 -28.06 20.59 7.26
CA MET A 74 -28.30 20.80 5.83
C MET A 74 -27.60 22.08 5.36
N GLU A 75 -26.95 22.02 4.19
CA GLU A 75 -26.34 23.15 3.50
C GLU A 75 -26.79 23.10 2.04
N ASN A 76 -27.46 24.15 1.57
CA ASN A 76 -28.01 24.23 0.20
C ASN A 76 -28.92 23.05 -0.19
N GLY A 77 -29.74 22.57 0.76
CA GLY A 77 -30.68 21.46 0.53
C GLY A 77 -30.04 20.06 0.47
N LYS A 78 -28.73 19.95 0.71
CA LYS A 78 -28.02 18.66 0.84
C LYS A 78 -27.42 18.53 2.25
N PRO A 79 -27.22 17.30 2.77
CA PRO A 79 -26.49 17.13 4.02
C PRO A 79 -25.08 17.69 3.90
N LYS A 80 -24.69 18.57 4.83
CA LYS A 80 -23.34 19.10 4.92
C LYS A 80 -22.38 17.98 5.26
N ILE A 81 -21.31 17.81 4.49
CA ILE A 81 -20.31 16.76 4.75
C ILE A 81 -19.24 17.29 5.71
N GLY A 82 -19.12 16.64 6.86
CA GLY A 82 -18.03 16.85 7.80
C GLY A 82 -16.80 16.07 7.36
N TRP A 83 -15.89 16.71 6.64
CA TRP A 83 -14.61 16.12 6.25
C TRP A 83 -13.70 15.97 7.47
N GLN A 84 -13.01 14.83 7.56
CA GLN A 84 -12.02 14.60 8.60
C GLN A 84 -10.84 15.57 8.43
N PRO A 85 -10.26 16.08 9.53
CA PRO A 85 -9.18 17.07 9.46
C PRO A 85 -7.87 16.51 8.92
N LYS A 86 -7.72 15.18 8.85
CA LYS A 86 -6.53 14.49 8.35
C LYS A 86 -6.95 13.40 7.38
N PRO A 87 -6.23 13.21 6.25
CA PRO A 87 -6.43 12.06 5.39
C PRO A 87 -6.24 10.74 6.15
N ALA A 88 -7.02 9.74 5.78
CA ALA A 88 -7.00 8.41 6.38
C ALA A 88 -6.54 7.36 5.37
N ILE A 89 -6.07 6.21 5.86
CA ILE A 89 -5.64 5.13 4.98
C ILE A 89 -6.85 4.35 4.47
N ALA A 90 -7.02 4.28 3.14
CA ALA A 90 -8.09 3.48 2.53
C ALA A 90 -7.97 2.00 2.88
N CYS A 91 -6.75 1.44 2.91
CA CYS A 91 -6.54 0.01 3.14
C CYS A 91 -6.98 -0.52 4.51
N ALA A 92 -7.20 0.35 5.51
CA ALA A 92 -7.72 -0.03 6.83
C ALA A 92 -9.08 0.62 7.13
N THR A 93 -9.74 1.18 6.11
CA THR A 93 -11.05 1.77 6.21
C THR A 93 -12.06 0.82 5.60
N ASN A 94 -13.16 0.54 6.31
CA ASN A 94 -14.27 -0.25 5.79
C ASN A 94 -15.40 0.67 5.34
N VAL A 95 -16.12 0.27 4.30
CA VAL A 95 -17.26 1.02 3.81
C VAL A 95 -18.39 0.99 4.83
N SER A 96 -18.91 2.17 5.17
CA SER A 96 -20.08 2.36 6.02
C SER A 96 -21.13 3.22 5.30
N PRO A 97 -22.43 3.12 5.69
CA PRO A 97 -23.47 3.96 5.10
C PRO A 97 -23.17 5.46 5.24
N GLY A 98 -23.27 6.20 4.14
CA GLY A 98 -23.02 7.64 4.13
C GLY A 98 -21.54 8.03 4.13
N LEU A 99 -20.63 7.07 3.91
CA LEU A 99 -19.22 7.37 3.71
C LEU A 99 -19.03 8.19 2.44
N HIS A 100 -18.32 9.30 2.56
CA HIS A 100 -17.87 10.15 1.45
C HIS A 100 -16.35 10.07 1.36
N VAL A 101 -15.84 9.96 0.14
CA VAL A 101 -14.41 9.82 -0.14
C VAL A 101 -14.02 10.81 -1.22
N ARG A 102 -12.91 11.50 -1.02
CA ARG A 102 -12.25 12.27 -2.07
C ARG A 102 -10.91 11.63 -2.41
N LEU A 103 -10.72 11.32 -3.68
CA LEU A 103 -9.49 10.74 -4.21
C LEU A 103 -8.59 11.78 -4.86
N ASP A 104 -9.14 12.91 -5.31
CA ASP A 104 -8.44 13.91 -6.11
C ASP A 104 -8.30 15.31 -5.45
N SER A 105 -8.43 15.40 -4.12
CA SER A 105 -8.27 16.67 -3.42
C SER A 105 -6.80 17.17 -3.44
N PRO A 106 -6.55 18.49 -3.33
CA PRO A 106 -5.19 19.02 -3.21
C PRO A 106 -4.41 18.41 -2.04
N THR A 107 -5.08 18.13 -0.92
CA THR A 107 -4.47 17.47 0.25
C THR A 107 -4.02 16.05 -0.10
N VAL A 108 -4.87 15.28 -0.79
CA VAL A 108 -4.54 13.89 -1.16
C VAL A 108 -3.37 13.85 -2.14
N LYS A 109 -3.34 14.74 -3.13
CA LYS A 109 -2.21 14.89 -4.06
C LYS A 109 -0.91 15.20 -3.31
N ALA A 110 -0.93 16.20 -2.44
CA ALA A 110 0.23 16.58 -1.63
C ALA A 110 0.72 15.43 -0.71
N CYS A 111 -0.21 14.65 -0.14
CA CYS A 111 0.14 13.47 0.65
C CYS A 111 0.81 12.38 -0.18
N ARG A 112 0.29 12.06 -1.37
CA ARG A 112 0.86 11.03 -2.27
C ARG A 112 2.24 11.43 -2.77
N GLU A 113 2.42 12.70 -3.15
CA GLU A 113 3.73 13.25 -3.50
C GLU A 113 4.72 13.12 -2.34
N GLY A 114 4.31 13.52 -1.12
CA GLY A 114 5.15 13.45 0.06
C GLY A 114 5.54 12.02 0.43
N VAL A 115 4.61 11.08 0.35
CA VAL A 115 4.89 9.64 0.57
C VAL A 115 5.86 9.12 -0.47
N THR A 116 5.63 9.43 -1.75
CA THR A 116 6.51 9.00 -2.85
C THR A 116 7.92 9.56 -2.67
N GLU A 117 8.04 10.83 -2.30
CA GLU A 117 9.34 11.45 -1.99
C GLU A 117 10.04 10.75 -0.81
N MET A 118 9.33 10.43 0.27
CA MET A 118 9.90 9.68 1.41
C MET A 118 10.36 8.28 1.02
N LEU A 119 9.63 7.60 0.13
CA LEU A 119 9.99 6.27 -0.36
C LEU A 119 11.25 6.34 -1.25
N LEU A 120 11.37 7.38 -2.09
CA LEU A 120 12.51 7.58 -2.98
C LEU A 120 13.73 8.20 -2.30
N LEU A 121 13.60 8.70 -1.06
CA LEU A 121 14.66 9.38 -0.32
C LEU A 121 15.92 8.52 -0.23
N ASN A 122 15.80 7.29 0.27
CA ASN A 122 16.91 6.32 0.36
C ASN A 122 16.88 5.24 -0.74
N HIS A 123 15.88 5.24 -1.63
CA HIS A 123 15.84 4.27 -2.72
C HIS A 123 17.00 4.54 -3.73
N PRO A 124 17.73 3.50 -4.18
CA PRO A 124 18.88 3.68 -5.05
C PRO A 124 18.45 4.03 -6.48
N LEU A 125 19.35 4.63 -7.24
CA LEU A 125 19.17 4.92 -8.67
C LEU A 125 19.50 3.69 -9.53
N ASP A 126 18.96 2.55 -9.13
CA ASP A 126 19.28 1.24 -9.70
C ASP A 126 18.35 0.85 -10.85
N CYS A 127 17.38 1.67 -11.23
CA CYS A 127 16.37 1.31 -12.24
C CYS A 127 16.95 0.70 -13.53
N PRO A 128 18.05 1.22 -14.12
CA PRO A 128 18.63 0.62 -15.33
C PRO A 128 19.17 -0.81 -15.15
N ILE A 129 19.49 -1.22 -13.92
CA ILE A 129 20.04 -2.53 -13.56
C ILE A 129 19.09 -3.31 -12.63
N CYS A 130 17.84 -2.88 -12.52
CA CYS A 130 16.83 -3.50 -11.69
C CYS A 130 16.05 -4.51 -12.52
N ASP A 131 15.93 -5.74 -12.03
CA ASP A 131 15.24 -6.83 -12.75
C ASP A 131 13.73 -6.55 -12.93
N GLN A 132 13.12 -5.82 -11.98
CA GLN A 132 11.72 -5.37 -12.06
C GLN A 132 11.53 -4.05 -12.83
N ALA A 133 12.57 -3.51 -13.47
CA ALA A 133 12.41 -2.27 -14.24
C ALA A 133 11.39 -2.46 -15.37
N GLY A 134 10.43 -1.54 -15.50
CA GLY A 134 9.34 -1.64 -16.46
C GLY A 134 8.06 -2.28 -15.90
N GLU A 135 8.13 -3.02 -14.80
CA GLU A 135 6.96 -3.60 -14.10
C GLU A 135 6.91 -3.23 -12.59
N CYS A 136 7.83 -2.37 -12.15
CA CYS A 136 7.94 -1.94 -10.76
C CYS A 136 6.82 -0.95 -10.39
N LYS A 137 6.01 -1.29 -9.37
CA LYS A 137 4.94 -0.40 -8.89
C LYS A 137 5.45 0.92 -8.33
N LEU A 138 6.66 0.95 -7.76
CA LEU A 138 7.27 2.20 -7.31
C LEU A 138 7.61 3.13 -8.49
N GLN A 139 8.03 2.56 -9.61
CA GLN A 139 8.29 3.33 -10.83
C GLN A 139 6.99 3.89 -11.41
N GLU A 140 5.96 3.05 -11.57
CA GLU A 140 4.63 3.45 -12.07
C GLU A 140 4.03 4.59 -11.22
N PHE A 141 3.92 4.37 -9.91
CA PHE A 141 3.31 5.37 -9.02
C PHE A 141 4.18 6.61 -8.83
N SER A 142 5.50 6.51 -8.98
CA SER A 142 6.34 7.70 -9.02
C SER A 142 6.11 8.54 -10.26
N ALA A 143 5.84 7.92 -11.41
CA ALA A 143 5.52 8.65 -12.64
C ALA A 143 4.13 9.29 -12.57
N GLU A 144 3.16 8.61 -11.96
CA GLU A 144 1.77 9.07 -11.92
C GLU A 144 1.47 10.05 -10.77
N TYR A 145 2.02 9.81 -9.58
CA TYR A 145 1.71 10.55 -8.35
C TYR A 145 2.90 11.27 -7.73
N GLY A 146 4.10 11.12 -8.29
CA GLY A 146 5.32 11.78 -7.82
C GLY A 146 5.47 13.21 -8.36
N ARG A 147 6.39 13.97 -7.75
CA ARG A 147 6.69 15.36 -8.15
C ARG A 147 7.49 15.49 -9.45
N GLY A 148 8.11 14.40 -9.91
CA GLY A 148 9.01 14.39 -11.08
C GLY A 148 10.43 14.90 -10.81
N TYR A 149 10.73 15.47 -9.64
CA TYR A 149 12.07 15.89 -9.24
C TYR A 149 12.36 15.52 -7.77
N SER A 150 13.64 15.32 -7.45
CA SER A 150 14.11 15.12 -6.08
C SER A 150 14.59 16.44 -5.48
N ARG A 151 14.29 16.67 -4.20
CA ARG A 151 14.90 17.74 -3.39
C ARG A 151 15.99 17.23 -2.45
N TYR A 152 16.14 15.91 -2.36
CA TYR A 152 17.13 15.26 -1.51
C TYR A 152 18.51 15.30 -2.18
N VAL A 153 19.49 15.89 -1.49
CA VAL A 153 20.86 16.12 -1.98
C VAL A 153 21.93 15.46 -1.11
N ASP A 154 21.53 14.79 -0.03
CA ASP A 154 22.45 14.12 0.89
C ASP A 154 22.78 12.70 0.43
N GLU A 155 23.75 12.09 1.13
CA GLU A 155 24.09 10.68 0.92
C GLU A 155 22.95 9.76 1.37
N LYS A 156 22.50 8.92 0.43
CA LYS A 156 21.50 7.89 0.70
C LYS A 156 22.07 6.83 1.65
N ASN A 157 21.22 6.32 2.54
CA ASN A 157 21.60 5.21 3.40
C ASN A 157 21.85 3.94 2.57
N ALA A 158 23.09 3.45 2.58
CA ALA A 158 23.47 2.20 1.93
C ALA A 158 23.03 0.99 2.76
N LYS A 159 22.44 -0.01 2.10
CA LYS A 159 21.97 -1.25 2.74
C LYS A 159 22.57 -2.47 2.03
N PRO A 160 22.54 -3.66 2.66
CA PRO A 160 23.09 -4.86 2.03
C PRO A 160 22.49 -5.13 0.64
N LYS A 161 23.36 -5.40 -0.34
CA LYS A 161 23.00 -5.84 -1.70
C LYS A 161 23.35 -7.31 -1.89
N HIS A 162 22.71 -7.95 -2.86
CA HIS A 162 23.01 -9.34 -3.25
C HIS A 162 23.00 -10.34 -2.08
N THR A 163 22.20 -10.08 -1.04
CA THR A 163 22.12 -10.96 0.12
C THR A 163 21.32 -12.20 -0.25
N LYS A 164 21.94 -13.38 -0.16
CA LYS A 164 21.23 -14.64 -0.36
C LYS A 164 20.33 -14.90 0.84
N LEU A 165 19.02 -14.86 0.65
CA LEU A 165 18.07 -15.22 1.70
C LEU A 165 17.80 -16.73 1.73
N GLY A 166 18.07 -17.42 0.61
CA GLY A 166 17.94 -18.86 0.46
C GLY A 166 18.40 -19.29 -0.93
N PRO A 167 18.13 -20.53 -1.34
CA PRO A 167 18.64 -21.07 -2.61
C PRO A 167 18.04 -20.42 -3.86
N ARG A 168 16.84 -19.81 -3.75
CA ARG A 168 16.06 -19.30 -4.88
C ARG A 168 15.86 -17.79 -4.91
N VAL A 169 16.14 -17.09 -3.80
CA VAL A 169 15.81 -15.66 -3.64
C VAL A 169 17.02 -14.86 -3.17
N THR A 170 17.33 -13.81 -3.93
CA THR A 170 18.37 -12.83 -3.62
C THR A 170 17.72 -11.49 -3.26
N LEU A 171 18.20 -10.86 -2.18
CA LEU A 171 17.75 -9.57 -1.67
C LEU A 171 18.74 -8.45 -2.01
N ASP A 172 18.23 -7.39 -2.63
CA ASP A 172 18.85 -6.06 -2.64
C ASP A 172 18.05 -5.14 -1.72
N ASP A 173 18.47 -5.03 -0.46
CA ASP A 173 17.67 -4.36 0.58
C ASP A 173 17.59 -2.84 0.38
N GLU A 174 18.52 -2.24 -0.36
CA GLU A 174 18.42 -0.81 -0.75
C GLU A 174 17.16 -0.51 -1.54
N ARG A 175 16.69 -1.47 -2.35
CA ARG A 175 15.47 -1.32 -3.15
C ARG A 175 14.22 -1.55 -2.30
N CYS A 176 14.35 -2.12 -1.10
CA CYS A 176 13.23 -2.47 -0.24
C CYS A 176 12.58 -1.23 0.38
N ILE A 177 11.29 -1.03 0.12
CA ILE A 177 10.48 0.04 0.70
C ILE A 177 9.80 -0.34 2.03
N LEU A 178 10.23 -1.44 2.65
CA LEU A 178 9.77 -1.89 3.97
C LEU A 178 8.24 -2.08 4.08
N CYS A 179 7.57 -2.45 2.98
CA CYS A 179 6.10 -2.60 2.91
C CYS A 179 5.55 -3.82 3.66
N SER A 180 6.42 -4.68 4.19
CA SER A 180 6.11 -5.91 4.95
C SER A 180 5.32 -7.01 4.22
N ARG A 181 5.08 -6.91 2.90
CA ARG A 181 4.32 -7.93 2.15
C ARG A 181 4.97 -9.31 2.22
N CYS A 182 6.28 -9.40 1.97
CA CYS A 182 7.02 -10.67 2.01
C CYS A 182 7.00 -11.32 3.40
N VAL A 183 7.17 -10.52 4.47
CA VAL A 183 7.11 -10.97 5.87
C VAL A 183 5.73 -11.55 6.19
N ARG A 184 4.66 -10.80 5.87
CA ARG A 184 3.28 -11.27 6.07
C ARG A 184 2.97 -12.50 5.23
N PHE A 185 3.39 -12.55 3.97
CA PHE A 185 3.22 -13.72 3.12
C PHE A 185 3.86 -14.97 3.74
N CYS A 186 5.11 -14.86 4.21
CA CYS A 186 5.81 -15.96 4.85
C CYS A 186 5.07 -16.46 6.11
N ASN A 187 4.58 -15.54 6.93
CA ASN A 187 3.84 -15.87 8.16
C ASN A 187 2.43 -16.44 7.87
N GLU A 188 1.66 -15.78 7.03
CA GLU A 188 0.22 -16.01 6.87
C GLU A 188 -0.09 -17.10 5.83
N VAL A 189 0.67 -17.15 4.74
CA VAL A 189 0.39 -18.04 3.60
C VAL A 189 1.35 -19.22 3.61
N ALA A 190 2.66 -18.98 3.62
CA ALA A 190 3.65 -20.05 3.63
C ALA A 190 3.72 -20.80 4.99
N LYS A 191 3.14 -20.21 6.05
CA LYS A 191 3.17 -20.73 7.44
C LYS A 191 4.59 -20.99 7.94
N ASP A 192 5.52 -20.16 7.48
CA ASP A 192 6.94 -20.23 7.78
C ASP A 192 7.48 -18.81 8.01
N PRO A 193 7.39 -18.26 9.22
CA PRO A 193 7.79 -16.88 9.53
C PRO A 193 9.33 -16.75 9.62
N VAL A 194 10.00 -16.92 8.48
CA VAL A 194 11.47 -16.84 8.38
C VAL A 194 11.97 -15.43 8.11
N LEU A 195 11.19 -14.57 7.45
CA LEU A 195 11.56 -13.19 7.16
C LEU A 195 11.14 -12.23 8.26
N GLY A 196 11.96 -11.24 8.54
CA GLY A 196 11.68 -10.19 9.51
C GLY A 196 12.47 -8.91 9.27
N PHE A 197 12.07 -7.85 9.95
CA PHE A 197 12.77 -6.58 9.98
C PHE A 197 13.66 -6.48 11.21
N VAL A 198 14.90 -6.07 11.03
CA VAL A 198 15.86 -5.79 12.10
C VAL A 198 16.26 -4.31 12.08
N ASN A 199 16.76 -3.80 13.20
CA ASN A 199 17.02 -2.37 13.44
C ASN A 199 15.73 -1.53 13.46
N ARG A 200 15.89 -0.19 13.48
CA ARG A 200 14.79 0.79 13.57
C ARG A 200 15.10 2.03 12.75
N GLY A 201 14.04 2.78 12.40
CA GLY A 201 14.17 4.01 11.60
C GLY A 201 14.69 3.74 10.19
N SER A 202 15.47 4.67 9.65
CA SER A 202 16.02 4.59 8.28
C SER A 202 17.01 3.44 8.08
N TYR A 203 17.57 2.87 9.16
CA TYR A 203 18.50 1.75 9.15
C TYR A 203 17.83 0.38 9.25
N ASN A 204 16.49 0.33 9.14
CA ASN A 204 15.74 -0.91 9.15
C ASN A 204 16.05 -1.76 7.90
N THR A 205 16.26 -3.06 8.10
CA THR A 205 16.73 -4.01 7.08
C THR A 205 15.89 -5.28 7.10
N LEU A 206 15.52 -5.79 5.92
CA LEU A 206 14.88 -7.11 5.79
C LEU A 206 15.95 -8.20 5.89
N THR A 207 15.70 -9.24 6.68
CA THR A 207 16.61 -10.39 6.78
C THR A 207 15.85 -11.67 7.16
N CYS A 208 16.55 -12.80 7.11
CA CYS A 208 16.06 -14.05 7.68
C CYS A 208 16.32 -14.10 9.19
N PHE A 209 15.50 -14.85 9.92
CA PHE A 209 15.76 -15.18 11.32
C PHE A 209 17.14 -15.87 11.44
N PRO A 210 17.94 -15.55 12.48
CA PRO A 210 19.28 -16.11 12.62
C PRO A 210 19.32 -17.64 12.52
N GLY A 211 20.20 -18.16 11.67
CA GLY A 211 20.35 -19.60 11.43
C GLY A 211 19.28 -20.23 10.54
N ARG A 212 18.41 -19.43 9.91
CA ARG A 212 17.38 -19.89 8.98
C ARG A 212 17.54 -19.26 7.61
N GLU A 213 17.03 -19.96 6.60
CA GLU A 213 16.99 -19.50 5.21
C GLU A 213 15.57 -19.61 4.65
N LEU A 214 15.24 -18.73 3.70
CA LEU A 214 14.01 -18.73 2.93
C LEU A 214 13.99 -19.90 1.94
N THR A 215 13.67 -21.09 2.46
CA THR A 215 13.77 -22.38 1.75
C THR A 215 12.41 -23.04 1.49
N ASN A 216 11.33 -22.50 2.04
CA ASN A 216 9.98 -23.06 1.84
C ASN A 216 9.58 -23.09 0.35
N ASN A 217 8.67 -24.01 0.00
CA ASN A 217 8.26 -24.26 -1.38
C ASN A 217 7.60 -23.05 -2.06
N TYR A 218 7.09 -22.10 -1.28
CA TYR A 218 6.45 -20.88 -1.77
C TYR A 218 7.42 -19.67 -1.81
N SER A 219 8.72 -19.88 -1.62
CA SER A 219 9.70 -18.79 -1.49
C SER A 219 9.70 -17.83 -2.68
N LEU A 220 9.51 -18.33 -3.90
CA LEU A 220 9.51 -17.50 -5.11
C LEU A 220 8.29 -16.57 -5.20
N ASN A 221 7.16 -16.91 -4.56
CA ASN A 221 6.00 -16.01 -4.49
C ASN A 221 6.32 -14.73 -3.71
N THR A 222 7.41 -14.70 -2.92
CA THR A 222 7.89 -13.47 -2.29
C THR A 222 8.50 -12.49 -3.29
N VAL A 223 9.00 -12.97 -4.44
CA VAL A 223 9.46 -12.14 -5.57
C VAL A 223 8.24 -11.49 -6.23
N ASP A 224 7.22 -12.29 -6.58
CA ASP A 224 6.02 -11.80 -7.26
C ASP A 224 5.24 -10.78 -6.43
N ILE A 225 5.10 -11.02 -5.12
CA ILE A 225 4.32 -10.11 -4.26
C ILE A 225 5.09 -8.82 -3.93
N CYS A 226 6.41 -8.79 -4.15
CA CYS A 226 7.23 -7.63 -3.86
C CYS A 226 6.92 -6.50 -4.86
N PRO A 227 6.48 -5.32 -4.39
CA PRO A 227 6.12 -4.22 -5.29
C PRO A 227 7.33 -3.50 -5.92
N VAL A 228 8.54 -3.93 -5.56
CA VAL A 228 9.82 -3.32 -5.93
C VAL A 228 10.86 -4.42 -6.15
N GLY A 229 11.90 -4.14 -6.93
CA GLY A 229 12.92 -5.12 -7.30
C GLY A 229 13.92 -5.47 -6.19
N ALA A 230 13.46 -5.52 -4.93
CA ALA A 230 14.26 -5.88 -3.76
C ALA A 230 14.43 -7.39 -3.62
N LEU A 231 13.36 -8.16 -3.82
CA LEU A 231 13.42 -9.62 -3.83
C LEU A 231 13.39 -10.08 -5.28
N THR A 232 14.43 -10.79 -5.71
CA THR A 232 14.60 -11.25 -7.10
C THR A 232 14.91 -12.74 -7.11
N SER A 233 14.49 -13.42 -8.18
CA SER A 233 14.85 -14.83 -8.39
C SER A 233 16.35 -14.95 -8.63
N THR A 234 17.05 -15.77 -7.85
CA THR A 234 18.49 -15.98 -8.01
C THR A 234 18.82 -16.57 -9.39
N ASP A 235 17.92 -17.38 -9.94
CA ASP A 235 18.15 -18.07 -11.21
C ASP A 235 17.90 -17.20 -12.43
N PHE A 236 16.97 -16.24 -12.35
CA PHE A 236 16.51 -15.48 -13.50
C PHE A 236 17.08 -14.06 -13.58
N ARG A 237 17.45 -13.47 -12.43
CA ARG A 237 17.98 -12.12 -12.33
C ARG A 237 19.05 -11.83 -13.39
N PHE A 238 18.84 -10.80 -14.20
CA PHE A 238 19.76 -10.32 -15.25
C PHE A 238 19.94 -11.25 -16.46
N LYS A 239 18.99 -12.16 -16.73
CA LYS A 239 19.02 -13.06 -17.90
C LYS A 239 18.00 -12.70 -18.98
N MET A 240 17.34 -11.54 -18.87
CA MET A 240 16.54 -10.97 -19.96
C MET A 240 17.42 -10.30 -21.02
#